data_AF-C8WVT3-F1
#
_entry.id   AF-C8WVT3-F1
#
_cell.length_a   1.000
_cell.length_b   1.000
_cell.length_c   1.000
_cell.angle_alpha   90.00
_cell.angle_beta   90.00
_cell.angle_gamma   90.00
#
_symmetry.space_group_name_H-M   'P 1'
#
loop_
_entity.id
_entity.type
_entity.pdbx_description
1 polymer ?
#
loop_
_entity_poly.entity_id
_entity_poly.type
_entity_poly.pdbx_seq_one_letter_code
_entity_poly.pdbx_strand_id
1 'polypeptide(L)'
;MEALVVKLGLRIGLRMAQKRWPLLLVFVFFLFVAPFLGGLLLFLAIIGGANALNTAVPETWNGQIPKDVSPANGIPQAFVAYVQQASETYQVPMQYLAATALHESAWEPNAYADYAGSHAMGLMQFEPETWSGWADPYTRVDEPDTDALRISQYGGYGVDADGIWAPIGTPSRVALTPAELAQLNVACQANQNQGCAPYASPWDPDDALNAGAKYLHTLYLMYGNWPNASAHYYGSSDKAAVQDYINALMRMTAAYILDTPPVALPDGGYWPFGDAKLTFTISSGGWTMQATSNDDNTPLVSEFLPSLPIIAPASGTVTWTTNGNQTTITLPLPNGSTLALQFASRQGMKWALAQNQTKGTVAAGDIVGFLNVTQPVRVSNTISTLFPSGFSGGIVAPPGQPVHTGG
;
A
#
# COMPACT_ATOMS: atom_id res chain seq x y z
N MET A 1 55.78 -29.91 -60.48
CA MET A 1 55.90 -30.05 -59.00
C MET A 1 54.68 -29.47 -58.26
N GLU A 2 54.13 -28.33 -58.69
CA GLU A 2 52.99 -27.67 -58.01
C GLU A 2 51.70 -28.50 -57.94
N ALA A 3 51.31 -29.21 -59.01
CA ALA A 3 50.08 -30.01 -59.03
C ALA A 3 50.11 -31.19 -58.03
N LEU A 4 51.30 -31.66 -57.62
CA LEU A 4 51.45 -32.74 -56.65
C LEU A 4 51.30 -32.23 -55.21
N VAL A 5 51.80 -31.03 -54.93
CA VAL A 5 51.71 -30.38 -53.61
C VAL A 5 50.26 -30.01 -53.28
N VAL A 6 49.50 -29.51 -54.26
CA VAL A 6 48.08 -29.18 -54.09
C VAL A 6 47.24 -30.43 -53.79
N LYS A 7 47.46 -31.54 -54.51
CA LYS A 7 46.74 -32.81 -54.27
C LYS A 7 47.08 -33.44 -52.92
N LEU A 8 48.31 -33.28 -52.44
CA LEU A 8 48.74 -33.80 -51.14
C LEU A 8 48.15 -32.97 -49.98
N GLY A 9 48.14 -31.65 -50.10
CA GLY A 9 47.51 -30.74 -49.14
C GLY A 9 46.01 -30.98 -49.00
N LEU A 10 45.29 -31.18 -50.11
CA LEU A 10 43.84 -31.44 -50.10
C LEU A 10 43.49 -32.78 -49.44
N ARG A 11 44.29 -33.84 -49.67
CA ARG A 11 44.07 -35.16 -49.06
C ARG A 11 44.40 -35.19 -47.56
N ILE A 12 45.42 -34.45 -47.13
CA ILE A 12 45.77 -34.32 -45.71
C ILE A 12 44.70 -33.48 -44.98
N GLY A 13 44.21 -32.40 -45.61
CA GLY A 13 43.10 -31.60 -45.11
C GLY A 13 41.80 -32.41 -44.95
N LEU A 14 41.41 -33.20 -45.96
CA LEU A 14 40.22 -34.05 -45.89
C LEU A 14 40.33 -35.16 -44.83
N ARG A 15 41.51 -35.77 -44.65
CA ARG A 15 41.70 -36.80 -43.60
C ARG A 15 41.70 -36.20 -42.19
N MET A 16 42.24 -35.00 -42.00
CA MET A 16 42.13 -34.29 -40.73
C MET A 16 40.70 -33.84 -40.44
N ALA A 17 39.96 -33.38 -41.45
CA ALA A 17 38.54 -33.05 -41.33
C ALA A 17 37.71 -34.29 -40.98
N GLN A 18 37.94 -35.45 -41.61
CA GLN A 18 37.23 -36.70 -41.29
C GLN A 18 37.51 -37.23 -39.89
N LYS A 19 38.73 -37.05 -39.36
CA LYS A 19 39.10 -37.57 -38.02
C LYS A 19 38.71 -36.63 -36.88
N ARG A 20 38.57 -35.33 -37.14
CA ARG A 20 38.23 -34.30 -36.14
C ARG A 20 36.85 -33.67 -36.33
N TRP A 21 36.03 -34.18 -37.24
CA TRP A 21 34.66 -33.70 -37.44
C TRP A 21 33.80 -33.68 -36.14
N PRO A 22 33.96 -34.60 -35.17
CA PRO A 22 33.18 -34.52 -33.93
C PRO A 22 33.59 -33.31 -33.08
N LEU A 23 34.88 -32.95 -33.07
CA LEU A 23 35.39 -31.75 -32.39
C LEU A 23 34.92 -30.47 -33.06
N LEU A 24 34.83 -30.44 -34.39
CA LEU A 24 34.25 -29.33 -35.13
C LEU A 24 32.76 -29.16 -34.83
N LEU A 25 31.99 -30.25 -34.73
CA LEU A 25 30.58 -30.19 -34.33
C LEU A 25 30.41 -29.65 -32.91
N VAL A 26 31.22 -30.14 -31.96
CA VAL A 26 31.21 -29.64 -30.57
C VAL A 26 31.55 -28.14 -30.54
N PHE A 27 32.57 -27.72 -31.31
CA PHE A 27 32.95 -26.31 -31.40
C PHE A 27 31.82 -25.44 -31.99
N VAL A 28 31.20 -25.87 -33.09
CA VAL A 28 30.05 -25.16 -33.71
C VAL A 28 28.86 -25.10 -32.75
N PHE A 29 28.59 -26.18 -32.02
CA PHE A 29 27.52 -26.21 -31.02
C PHE A 29 27.75 -25.18 -29.90
N PHE A 30 28.95 -25.12 -29.32
CA PHE A 30 29.26 -24.15 -28.27
C PHE A 30 29.38 -22.70 -28.78
N LEU A 31 29.84 -22.49 -30.02
CA LEU A 31 30.02 -21.15 -30.56
C LEU A 31 28.70 -20.51 -31.02
N PHE A 32 27.77 -21.30 -31.56
CA PHE A 32 26.56 -20.78 -32.20
C PHE A 32 25.26 -21.25 -31.55
N VAL A 33 25.18 -22.51 -31.12
CA VAL A 33 23.91 -23.10 -30.64
C VAL A 33 23.69 -22.78 -29.15
N ALA A 34 24.73 -22.89 -28.32
CA ALA A 34 24.63 -22.62 -26.89
C ALA A 34 24.27 -21.17 -26.54
N PRO A 35 24.86 -20.12 -27.17
CA PRO A 35 24.48 -18.73 -26.89
C PRO A 35 23.06 -18.42 -27.38
N PHE A 36 22.65 -19.00 -28.51
CA PHE A 36 21.29 -18.83 -29.03
C PHE A 36 20.25 -19.47 -28.12
N LEU A 37 20.47 -20.71 -27.67
CA LEU A 37 19.60 -21.38 -26.69
C LEU A 37 19.59 -20.63 -25.35
N GLY A 38 20.74 -20.16 -24.88
CA GLY A 38 20.83 -19.34 -23.67
C GLY A 38 20.04 -18.03 -23.79
N GLY A 39 20.19 -17.32 -24.91
CA GLY A 39 19.44 -16.10 -25.20
C GLY A 39 17.94 -16.34 -25.36
N LEU A 40 17.55 -17.44 -26.01
CA LEU A 40 16.14 -17.83 -26.16
C LEU A 40 15.52 -18.20 -24.81
N LEU A 41 16.21 -18.97 -23.97
CA LEU A 41 15.75 -19.32 -22.63
C LEU A 41 15.63 -18.08 -21.74
N LEU A 42 16.59 -17.15 -21.82
CA LEU A 42 16.53 -15.88 -21.11
C LEU A 42 15.34 -15.02 -21.61
N PHE A 43 15.14 -14.94 -22.92
CA PHE A 43 14.01 -14.23 -23.52
C PHE A 43 12.66 -14.83 -23.13
N LEU A 44 12.54 -16.16 -23.14
CA LEU A 44 11.35 -16.87 -22.68
C LEU A 44 11.13 -16.71 -21.16
N ALA A 45 12.19 -16.64 -20.36
CA ALA A 45 12.10 -16.34 -18.94
C ALA A 45 11.69 -14.89 -18.68
N ILE A 46 12.12 -13.93 -19.51
CA ILE A 46 11.69 -12.53 -19.42
C ILE A 46 10.21 -12.39 -19.81
N ILE A 47 9.77 -13.00 -20.91
CA ILE A 47 8.36 -12.93 -21.34
C ILE A 47 7.45 -13.74 -20.40
N GLY A 48 7.86 -14.96 -20.03
CA GLY A 48 7.14 -15.81 -19.11
C GLY A 48 7.09 -15.23 -17.69
N GLY A 49 8.19 -14.62 -17.25
CA GLY A 49 8.29 -13.90 -15.97
C GLY A 49 7.43 -12.64 -15.95
N ALA A 50 7.42 -11.84 -17.03
CA ALA A 50 6.56 -10.66 -17.13
C ALA A 50 5.06 -11.00 -17.05
N ASN A 51 4.63 -12.12 -17.66
CA ASN A 51 3.26 -12.60 -17.52
C ASN A 51 2.97 -13.25 -16.16
N ALA A 52 3.93 -13.96 -15.56
CA ALA A 52 3.77 -14.53 -14.22
C ALA A 52 3.68 -13.44 -13.13
N LEU A 53 4.37 -12.31 -13.30
CA LEU A 53 4.29 -11.14 -12.43
C LEU A 53 2.93 -10.44 -12.52
N ASN A 54 2.33 -10.37 -13.73
CA ASN A 54 0.98 -9.82 -13.92
C ASN A 54 -0.17 -10.73 -13.46
N THR A 55 0.08 -12.00 -13.15
CA THR A 55 -0.95 -12.93 -12.62
C THR A 55 -0.94 -13.06 -11.10
N ALA A 56 -0.05 -12.33 -10.41
CA ALA A 56 0.13 -12.46 -8.96
C ALA A 56 -0.82 -11.57 -8.13
N VAL A 57 -1.59 -10.68 -8.76
CA VAL A 57 -2.65 -9.92 -8.09
C VAL A 57 -3.97 -10.67 -8.33
N PRO A 58 -4.66 -11.19 -7.30
CA PRO A 58 -5.88 -11.95 -7.52
C PRO A 58 -6.93 -11.13 -8.29
N GLU A 59 -7.68 -11.74 -9.22
CA GLU A 59 -8.70 -11.04 -10.05
C GLU A 59 -9.75 -10.26 -9.23
N THR A 60 -9.91 -10.60 -7.95
CA THR A 60 -10.87 -9.96 -7.03
C THR A 60 -10.51 -8.54 -6.59
N TRP A 61 -9.35 -8.01 -6.99
CA TRP A 61 -8.83 -6.72 -6.50
C TRP A 61 -8.97 -5.56 -7.49
N ASN A 62 -9.43 -5.84 -8.72
CA ASN A 62 -9.69 -4.84 -9.77
C ASN A 62 -11.12 -4.25 -9.72
N GLY A 63 -11.78 -4.32 -8.56
CA GLY A 63 -13.13 -3.78 -8.38
C GLY A 63 -13.10 -2.27 -8.18
N GLN A 64 -13.97 -1.54 -8.88
CA GLN A 64 -14.28 -0.14 -8.53
C GLN A 64 -14.61 -0.07 -7.04
N ILE A 65 -14.04 0.90 -6.31
CA ILE A 65 -14.53 1.23 -4.97
C ILE A 65 -16.02 1.55 -5.11
N PRO A 66 -16.92 0.87 -4.36
CA PRO A 66 -18.33 1.22 -4.38
C PRO A 66 -18.49 2.72 -4.10
N LYS A 67 -19.33 3.42 -4.88
CA LYS A 67 -19.48 4.88 -4.78
C LYS A 67 -20.06 5.36 -3.45
N ASP A 68 -20.41 4.40 -2.60
CA ASP A 68 -21.21 4.56 -1.39
C ASP A 68 -20.36 4.33 -0.13
N VAL A 69 -19.04 4.10 -0.27
CA VAL A 69 -18.14 3.75 0.84
C VAL A 69 -17.73 5.01 1.62
N SER A 70 -18.16 5.10 2.87
CA SER A 70 -17.64 6.07 3.85
C SER A 70 -17.35 5.39 5.19
N PRO A 71 -16.10 5.47 5.69
CA PRO A 71 -15.83 5.32 7.10
C PRO A 71 -15.38 6.68 7.64
N ALA A 72 -16.35 7.56 7.87
CA ALA A 72 -16.21 8.84 8.55
C ALA A 72 -15.31 9.93 7.90
N ASN A 73 -14.87 9.75 6.64
CA ASN A 73 -14.61 10.80 5.62
C ASN A 73 -14.02 10.27 4.29
N GLY A 74 -13.76 8.97 4.15
CA GLY A 74 -13.36 8.35 2.88
C GLY A 74 -12.06 8.91 2.26
N ILE A 75 -11.84 8.60 0.99
CA ILE A 75 -10.85 9.32 0.17
C ILE A 75 -11.43 10.73 -0.08
N PRO A 76 -10.70 11.83 0.19
CA PRO A 76 -11.21 13.16 -0.12
C PRO A 76 -11.66 13.26 -1.57
N GLN A 77 -12.83 13.85 -1.81
CA GLN A 77 -13.50 13.83 -3.12
C GLN A 77 -12.60 14.30 -4.28
N ALA A 78 -11.69 15.25 -4.02
CA ALA A 78 -10.75 15.77 -5.01
C ALA A 78 -9.72 14.73 -5.48
N PHE A 79 -9.46 13.67 -4.71
CA PHE A 79 -8.44 12.66 -5.00
C PHE A 79 -9.02 11.33 -5.50
N VAL A 80 -10.33 11.10 -5.37
CA VAL A 80 -10.97 9.81 -5.72
C VAL A 80 -10.61 9.36 -7.14
N ALA A 81 -10.67 10.27 -8.12
CA ALA A 81 -10.35 9.95 -9.51
C ALA A 81 -8.88 9.54 -9.69
N TYR A 82 -7.95 10.26 -9.06
CA TYR A 82 -6.52 9.95 -9.13
C TYR A 82 -6.17 8.61 -8.48
N VAL A 83 -6.74 8.33 -7.29
CA VAL A 83 -6.53 7.04 -6.61
C VAL A 83 -7.09 5.90 -7.44
N GLN A 84 -8.27 6.08 -8.06
CA GLN A 84 -8.87 5.06 -8.92
C GLN A 84 -8.02 4.80 -10.16
N GLN A 85 -7.61 5.87 -10.85
CA GLN A 85 -6.76 5.78 -12.03
C GLN A 85 -5.43 5.08 -11.73
N ALA A 86 -4.73 5.50 -10.68
CA ALA A 86 -3.45 4.90 -10.29
C ALA A 86 -3.61 3.43 -9.86
N SER A 87 -4.69 3.12 -9.13
CA SER A 87 -5.04 1.75 -8.74
C SER A 87 -5.27 0.85 -9.96
N GLU A 88 -6.08 1.29 -10.92
CA GLU A 88 -6.38 0.54 -12.14
C GLU A 88 -5.13 0.38 -13.03
N THR A 89 -4.33 1.43 -13.15
CA THR A 89 -3.11 1.46 -13.98
C THR A 89 -2.04 0.51 -13.46
N TYR A 90 -1.81 0.51 -12.14
CA TYR A 90 -0.72 -0.22 -11.51
C TYR A 90 -1.15 -1.46 -10.74
N GLN A 91 -2.42 -1.84 -10.82
CA GLN A 91 -2.98 -3.00 -10.13
C GLN A 91 -2.63 -3.01 -8.62
N VAL A 92 -2.70 -1.83 -8.00
CA VAL A 92 -2.60 -1.67 -6.55
C VAL A 92 -4.01 -1.53 -6.01
N PRO A 93 -4.40 -2.24 -4.95
CA PRO A 93 -5.72 -2.10 -4.36
C PRO A 93 -5.99 -0.64 -3.99
N MET A 94 -7.10 -0.09 -4.49
CA MET A 94 -7.43 1.34 -4.31
C MET A 94 -7.49 1.71 -2.82
N GLN A 95 -7.99 0.80 -1.98
CA GLN A 95 -8.04 0.91 -0.52
C GLN A 95 -6.65 0.95 0.11
N TYR A 96 -5.71 0.16 -0.41
CA TYR A 96 -4.34 0.10 0.09
C TYR A 96 -3.53 1.33 -0.35
N LEU A 97 -3.75 1.82 -1.57
CA LEU A 97 -3.18 3.07 -2.05
C LEU A 97 -3.69 4.26 -1.21
N ALA A 98 -5.01 4.32 -0.97
CA ALA A 98 -5.63 5.32 -0.11
C ALA A 98 -5.15 5.26 1.35
N ALA A 99 -4.91 4.06 1.87
CA ALA A 99 -4.33 3.85 3.19
C ALA A 99 -2.91 4.39 3.28
N THR A 100 -2.09 4.14 2.25
CA THR A 100 -0.73 4.67 2.16
C THR A 100 -0.75 6.20 2.13
N ALA A 101 -1.53 6.82 1.23
CA ALA A 101 -1.63 8.28 1.17
C ALA A 101 -2.12 8.92 2.49
N LEU A 102 -3.11 8.30 3.13
CA LEU A 102 -3.61 8.74 4.44
C LEU A 102 -2.52 8.64 5.52
N HIS A 103 -1.77 7.55 5.55
CA HIS A 103 -0.74 7.34 6.56
C HIS A 103 0.45 8.30 6.37
N GLU A 104 0.87 8.48 5.12
CA GLU A 104 2.05 9.25 4.77
C GLU A 104 1.85 10.76 4.94
N SER A 105 0.70 11.29 4.51
CA SER A 105 0.49 12.75 4.45
C SER A 105 -0.79 13.23 5.12
N ALA A 106 -1.64 12.32 5.62
CA ALA A 106 -3.02 12.65 6.01
C ALA A 106 -3.79 13.38 4.89
N TRP A 107 -3.50 13.04 3.63
CA TRP A 107 -4.04 13.69 2.43
C TRP A 107 -3.66 15.17 2.23
N GLU A 108 -2.57 15.64 2.83
CA GLU A 108 -2.02 16.99 2.56
C GLU A 108 -1.04 16.94 1.37
N PRO A 109 -1.39 17.48 0.19
CA PRO A 109 -0.51 17.43 -0.98
C PRO A 109 0.79 18.20 -0.80
N ASN A 110 0.85 19.14 0.14
CA ASN A 110 2.05 19.92 0.47
C ASN A 110 2.78 19.37 1.70
N ALA A 111 2.53 18.12 2.10
CA ALA A 111 3.17 17.51 3.24
C ALA A 111 4.69 17.37 3.01
N TYR A 112 5.48 17.97 3.90
CA TYR A 112 6.93 17.92 3.85
C TYR A 112 7.47 17.41 5.18
N ALA A 113 8.26 16.35 5.10
CA ALA A 113 9.02 15.84 6.22
C ALA A 113 10.51 16.15 6.03
N ASP A 114 11.07 16.90 6.98
CA ASP A 114 12.50 17.19 7.06
C ASP A 114 13.01 16.74 8.43
N TYR A 115 13.33 15.45 8.53
CA TYR A 115 13.90 14.88 9.75
C TYR A 115 14.84 13.72 9.45
N ALA A 116 15.89 13.61 10.27
CA ALA A 116 16.84 12.50 10.23
C ALA A 116 17.47 12.21 8.85
N GLY A 117 17.57 13.23 7.99
CA GLY A 117 18.09 13.12 6.63
C GLY A 117 17.08 12.65 5.59
N SER A 118 15.82 12.43 5.99
CA SER A 118 14.70 12.23 5.08
C SER A 118 14.12 13.58 4.66
N HIS A 119 13.80 13.70 3.38
CA HIS A 119 13.23 14.89 2.75
C HIS A 119 11.98 14.51 1.96
N ALA A 120 11.06 13.80 2.63
CA ALA A 120 9.91 13.21 1.97
C ALA A 120 8.83 14.25 1.62
N MET A 121 8.23 14.11 0.43
CA MET A 121 7.40 15.13 -0.18
C MET A 121 6.05 14.57 -0.67
N GLY A 122 5.01 15.37 -0.48
CA GLY A 122 3.71 15.16 -1.11
C GLY A 122 2.85 14.08 -0.50
N LEU A 123 1.78 13.70 -1.21
CA LEU A 123 0.76 12.78 -0.71
C LEU A 123 1.33 11.41 -0.29
N MET A 124 2.33 10.96 -1.02
CA MET A 124 2.95 9.64 -0.87
C MET A 124 4.31 9.70 -0.16
N GLN A 125 4.73 10.89 0.31
CA GLN A 125 5.99 11.10 1.03
C GLN A 125 7.19 10.48 0.30
N PHE A 126 7.36 10.79 -0.99
CA PHE A 126 8.53 10.34 -1.73
C PHE A 126 9.78 11.10 -1.29
N GLU A 127 10.84 10.37 -0.97
CA GLU A 127 12.19 10.93 -0.92
C GLU A 127 12.67 11.26 -2.34
N PRO A 128 13.45 12.34 -2.55
CA PRO A 128 13.92 12.76 -3.87
C PRO A 128 14.65 11.66 -4.65
N GLU A 129 15.45 10.84 -3.98
CA GLU A 129 16.19 9.73 -4.58
C GLU A 129 15.28 8.61 -5.06
N THR A 130 14.17 8.37 -4.35
CA THR A 130 13.18 7.38 -4.79
C THR A 130 12.35 7.95 -5.95
N TRP A 131 11.98 9.23 -5.87
CA TRP A 131 11.25 9.93 -6.93
C TRP A 131 12.02 9.96 -8.25
N SER A 132 13.26 10.45 -8.20
CA SER A 132 14.15 10.67 -9.37
C SER A 132 14.88 9.41 -9.82
N GLY A 133 15.12 8.48 -8.90
CA GLY A 133 15.96 7.30 -9.11
C GLY A 133 17.33 7.46 -8.46
N TRP A 134 17.77 6.45 -7.72
CA TRP A 134 19.02 6.45 -6.93
C TRP A 134 20.29 6.67 -7.75
N ALA A 135 20.25 6.46 -9.06
CA ALA A 135 21.38 6.65 -9.96
C ALA A 135 21.37 8.02 -10.66
N ASP A 136 20.38 8.86 -10.39
CA ASP A 136 20.26 10.18 -11.01
C ASP A 136 21.26 11.17 -10.39
N PRO A 137 22.28 11.64 -11.16
CA PRO A 137 23.27 12.59 -10.65
C PRO A 137 22.72 14.02 -10.50
N TYR A 138 21.49 14.28 -10.96
CA TYR A 138 20.84 15.59 -10.87
C TYR A 138 19.88 15.70 -9.68
N THR A 139 19.58 14.59 -8.99
CA THR A 139 18.78 14.60 -7.77
C THR A 139 19.41 15.48 -6.71
N ARG A 140 18.58 16.31 -6.09
CA ARG A 140 18.96 17.13 -4.95
C ARG A 140 18.16 16.70 -3.74
N VAL A 141 18.84 16.67 -2.61
CA VAL A 141 18.28 16.23 -1.32
C VAL A 141 17.05 17.06 -0.91
N ASP A 142 16.97 18.32 -1.32
CA ASP A 142 15.89 19.25 -0.97
C ASP A 142 14.96 19.59 -2.13
N GLU A 143 15.19 19.02 -3.33
CA GLU A 143 14.46 19.37 -4.54
C GLU A 143 14.38 18.14 -5.47
N PRO A 144 13.18 17.57 -5.66
CA PRO A 144 13.00 16.40 -6.50
C PRO A 144 13.18 16.83 -7.96
N ASP A 145 13.63 15.89 -8.80
CA ASP A 145 13.62 16.13 -10.24
C ASP A 145 12.17 16.24 -10.74
N THR A 146 11.94 17.06 -11.76
CA THR A 146 10.62 17.22 -12.40
C THR A 146 10.63 16.86 -13.88
N ASP A 147 11.79 16.50 -14.43
CA ASP A 147 11.93 16.07 -15.82
C ASP A 147 11.59 14.58 -15.92
N ALA A 148 10.34 14.27 -16.25
CA ALA A 148 9.85 12.89 -16.30
C ALA A 148 10.69 11.97 -17.22
N LEU A 149 11.31 12.53 -18.28
CA LEU A 149 12.18 11.76 -19.17
C LEU A 149 13.50 11.40 -18.48
N ARG A 150 14.08 12.34 -17.74
CA ARG A 150 15.30 12.10 -16.97
C ARG A 150 15.04 11.16 -15.80
N ILE A 151 13.95 11.35 -15.07
CA ILE A 151 13.51 10.45 -14.00
C ILE A 151 13.36 9.02 -14.55
N SER A 152 12.71 8.86 -15.70
CA SER A 152 12.58 7.55 -16.34
C SER A 152 13.92 6.95 -16.76
N GLN A 153 14.87 7.77 -17.21
CA GLN A 153 16.21 7.32 -17.59
C GLN A 153 16.96 6.70 -16.41
N TYR A 154 16.77 7.23 -15.20
CA TYR A 154 17.44 6.78 -13.99
C TYR A 154 16.62 5.81 -13.13
N GLY A 155 15.45 5.41 -13.61
CA GLY A 155 14.60 4.41 -12.98
C GLY A 155 13.81 4.92 -11.78
N GLY A 156 13.58 6.24 -11.70
CA GLY A 156 12.68 6.83 -10.71
C GLY A 156 11.20 6.57 -11.02
N TYR A 157 10.34 6.95 -10.08
CA TYR A 157 8.89 6.72 -10.15
C TYR A 157 8.09 7.93 -10.63
N GLY A 158 8.64 9.15 -10.56
CA GLY A 158 8.01 10.38 -11.03
C GLY A 158 7.96 10.55 -12.55
N VAL A 159 7.43 9.55 -13.27
CA VAL A 159 7.45 9.53 -14.74
C VAL A 159 6.07 9.69 -15.37
N ASP A 160 5.01 9.56 -14.57
CA ASP A 160 3.63 9.54 -15.01
C ASP A 160 3.02 10.93 -15.00
N ALA A 161 3.73 11.88 -15.63
CA ALA A 161 3.29 13.25 -15.81
C ALA A 161 1.89 13.29 -16.46
N ASP A 162 1.04 14.19 -15.97
CA ASP A 162 -0.33 14.48 -16.46
C ASP A 162 -0.43 15.02 -17.91
N GLY A 163 0.66 14.93 -18.69
CA GLY A 163 0.77 15.42 -20.06
C GLY A 163 1.06 16.92 -20.16
N ILE A 164 1.30 17.61 -19.04
CA ILE A 164 1.79 18.98 -19.02
C ILE A 164 3.30 19.00 -19.29
N TRP A 165 3.72 19.89 -20.18
CA TRP A 165 5.14 20.14 -20.45
C TRP A 165 5.60 21.43 -19.78
N ALA A 166 6.82 21.41 -19.24
CA ALA A 166 7.46 22.60 -18.68
C ALA A 166 8.93 22.69 -19.14
N PRO A 167 9.56 23.88 -19.10
CA PRO A 167 10.99 24.01 -19.33
C PRO A 167 11.80 23.09 -18.42
N ILE A 168 12.86 22.46 -18.95
CA ILE A 168 13.74 21.60 -18.16
C ILE A 168 14.36 22.42 -17.01
N GLY A 169 14.31 21.87 -15.79
CA GLY A 169 14.77 22.56 -14.58
C GLY A 169 13.72 23.49 -13.95
N THR A 170 12.46 23.41 -14.39
CA THR A 170 11.33 24.01 -13.67
C THR A 170 11.28 23.40 -12.26
N PRO A 171 11.39 24.18 -11.18
CA PRO A 171 11.50 23.63 -9.84
C PRO A 171 10.16 23.07 -9.35
N SER A 172 10.23 21.96 -8.63
CA SER A 172 9.13 21.41 -7.82
C SER A 172 9.01 22.21 -6.52
N ARG A 173 8.51 23.45 -6.63
CA ARG A 173 8.07 24.21 -5.45
C ARG A 173 6.72 23.66 -5.00
N VAL A 174 6.30 24.01 -3.77
CA VAL A 174 4.90 23.86 -3.29
C VAL A 174 3.99 24.11 -4.48
N ALA A 175 3.26 23.07 -4.90
CA ALA A 175 2.78 22.84 -6.26
C ALA A 175 2.55 24.14 -7.07
N LEU A 176 3.23 24.26 -8.23
CA LEU A 176 2.85 25.27 -9.23
C LEU A 176 1.34 25.18 -9.42
N THR A 177 0.66 26.33 -9.41
CA THR A 177 -0.79 26.32 -9.60
C THR A 177 -1.11 25.74 -10.98
N PRO A 178 -2.28 25.08 -11.15
CA PRO A 178 -2.68 24.58 -12.47
C PRO A 178 -2.65 25.64 -13.57
N ALA A 179 -2.87 26.92 -13.21
CA ALA A 179 -2.78 28.04 -14.14
C ALA A 179 -1.33 28.36 -14.57
N GLU A 180 -0.36 28.29 -13.65
CA GLU A 180 1.06 28.47 -13.97
C GLU A 180 1.58 27.33 -14.85
N LEU A 181 1.26 26.09 -14.49
CA LEU A 181 1.60 24.91 -15.29
C LEU A 181 1.00 24.98 -16.71
N ALA A 182 -0.26 25.40 -16.84
CA ALA A 182 -0.90 25.59 -18.14
C ALA A 182 -0.17 26.66 -18.98
N GLN A 183 0.30 27.75 -18.37
CA GLN A 183 1.06 28.78 -19.10
C GLN A 183 2.43 28.26 -19.58
N LEU A 184 3.14 27.49 -18.73
CA LEU A 184 4.40 26.85 -19.12
C LEU A 184 4.18 25.87 -20.29
N ASN A 185 3.12 25.08 -20.23
CA ASN A 185 2.77 24.15 -21.31
C ASN A 185 2.50 24.86 -22.63
N VAL A 186 1.74 25.96 -22.62
CA VAL A 186 1.49 26.77 -23.82
C VAL A 186 2.81 27.33 -24.38
N ALA A 187 3.72 27.78 -23.53
CA ALA A 187 5.03 28.27 -23.95
C ALA A 187 5.88 27.16 -24.59
N CYS A 188 5.88 25.96 -24.00
CA CYS A 188 6.56 24.79 -24.55
C CYS A 188 5.98 24.38 -25.90
N GLN A 189 4.66 24.28 -26.01
CA GLN A 189 3.98 23.94 -27.26
C GLN A 189 4.27 24.96 -28.37
N ALA A 190 4.32 26.26 -28.04
CA ALA A 190 4.67 27.32 -28.98
C ALA A 190 6.09 27.16 -29.56
N ASN A 191 7.01 26.55 -28.81
CA ASN A 191 8.37 26.25 -29.26
C ASN A 191 8.57 24.78 -29.69
N GLN A 192 7.48 24.07 -30.05
CA GLN A 192 7.54 22.65 -30.45
C GLN A 192 8.24 21.78 -29.40
N ASN A 193 8.05 22.11 -28.12
CA ASN A 193 8.65 21.46 -26.96
C ASN A 193 10.19 21.47 -26.91
N GLN A 194 10.87 22.29 -27.73
CA GLN A 194 12.32 22.42 -27.64
C GLN A 194 12.73 23.06 -26.32
N GLY A 195 13.54 22.34 -25.53
CA GLY A 195 13.98 22.77 -24.19
C GLY A 195 12.98 22.47 -23.07
N CYS A 196 11.92 21.72 -23.37
CA CYS A 196 10.92 21.29 -22.40
C CYS A 196 10.89 19.77 -22.24
N ALA A 197 10.33 19.31 -21.13
CA ALA A 197 10.02 17.91 -20.85
C ALA A 197 8.61 17.81 -20.24
N PRO A 198 7.97 16.63 -20.28
CA PRO A 198 6.82 16.36 -19.42
C PRO A 198 7.20 16.62 -17.96
N TYR A 199 6.38 17.39 -17.27
CA TYR A 199 6.60 17.85 -15.91
C TYR A 199 5.96 16.86 -14.94
N ALA A 200 6.73 16.37 -13.98
CA ALA A 200 6.22 15.54 -12.90
C ALA A 200 6.57 16.18 -11.53
N SER A 201 5.67 16.11 -10.56
CA SER A 201 5.90 16.68 -9.22
C SER A 201 5.34 15.79 -8.10
N PRO A 202 6.11 15.50 -7.02
CA PRO A 202 5.55 14.78 -5.88
C PRO A 202 4.49 15.59 -5.14
N TRP A 203 4.42 16.91 -5.34
CA TRP A 203 3.37 17.77 -4.79
C TRP A 203 2.09 17.78 -5.63
N ASP A 204 2.15 17.28 -6.88
CA ASP A 204 0.95 17.11 -7.68
C ASP A 204 0.25 15.80 -7.26
N PRO A 205 -1.03 15.85 -6.85
CA PRO A 205 -1.74 14.67 -6.39
C PRO A 205 -1.80 13.52 -7.40
N ASP A 206 -1.95 13.80 -8.70
CA ASP A 206 -2.06 12.77 -9.73
C ASP A 206 -0.70 12.08 -9.92
N ASP A 207 0.35 12.87 -10.13
CA ASP A 207 1.71 12.35 -10.31
C ASP A 207 2.15 11.55 -9.08
N ALA A 208 1.89 12.07 -7.87
CA ALA A 208 2.27 11.43 -6.62
C ALA A 208 1.57 10.09 -6.41
N LEU A 209 0.26 10.01 -6.67
CA LEU A 209 -0.51 8.79 -6.51
C LEU A 209 -0.13 7.74 -7.57
N ASN A 210 0.12 8.14 -8.82
CA ASN A 210 0.62 7.24 -9.87
C ASN A 210 2.02 6.70 -9.52
N ALA A 211 2.96 7.57 -9.16
CA ALA A 211 4.30 7.18 -8.73
C ALA A 211 4.23 6.23 -7.52
N GLY A 212 3.39 6.55 -6.54
CA GLY A 212 3.17 5.76 -5.33
C GLY A 212 2.63 4.37 -5.63
N ALA A 213 1.59 4.28 -6.45
CA ALA A 213 1.03 3.01 -6.89
C ALA A 213 2.05 2.17 -7.68
N LYS A 214 2.79 2.79 -8.60
CA LYS A 214 3.85 2.13 -9.35
C LYS A 214 4.94 1.56 -8.43
N TYR A 215 5.36 2.34 -7.43
CA TYR A 215 6.37 1.89 -6.48
C TYR A 215 5.86 0.72 -5.62
N LEU A 216 4.66 0.85 -5.05
CA LEU A 216 4.02 -0.21 -4.26
C LEU A 216 3.83 -1.49 -5.07
N HIS A 217 3.41 -1.39 -6.34
CA HIS A 217 3.31 -2.54 -7.23
C HIS A 217 4.67 -3.20 -7.47
N THR A 218 5.71 -2.41 -7.73
CA THR A 218 7.08 -2.92 -7.91
C THR A 218 7.55 -3.68 -6.67
N LEU A 219 7.30 -3.13 -5.47
CA LEU A 219 7.63 -3.78 -4.22
C LEU A 219 6.81 -5.07 -4.01
N TYR A 220 5.52 -5.07 -4.35
CA TYR A 220 4.70 -6.29 -4.30
C TYR A 220 5.26 -7.39 -5.21
N LEU A 221 5.64 -7.04 -6.44
CA LEU A 221 6.27 -7.98 -7.38
C LEU A 221 7.60 -8.54 -6.84
N MET A 222 8.37 -7.74 -6.12
CA MET A 222 9.65 -8.16 -5.53
C MET A 222 9.49 -9.01 -4.27
N TYR A 223 8.49 -8.74 -3.44
CA TYR A 223 8.38 -9.29 -2.09
C TYR A 223 7.14 -10.16 -1.82
N GLY A 224 6.25 -10.26 -2.81
CA GLY A 224 5.18 -11.25 -2.93
C GLY A 224 3.90 -10.99 -2.14
N ASN A 225 3.84 -9.97 -1.27
CA ASN A 225 2.62 -9.60 -0.54
C ASN A 225 2.68 -8.13 -0.08
N TRP A 226 1.52 -7.57 0.25
CA TRP A 226 1.39 -6.18 0.69
C TRP A 226 2.12 -5.85 1.99
N PRO A 227 2.08 -6.68 3.05
CA PRO A 227 2.87 -6.45 4.26
C PRO A 227 4.37 -6.27 3.99
N ASN A 228 4.96 -7.12 3.16
CA ASN A 228 6.38 -6.99 2.80
C ASN A 228 6.61 -5.78 1.89
N ALA A 229 5.70 -5.48 0.97
CA ALA A 229 5.78 -4.27 0.16
C ALA A 229 5.76 -3.01 1.05
N SER A 230 4.85 -2.93 2.03
CA SER A 230 4.80 -1.86 3.04
C SER A 230 6.12 -1.73 3.79
N ALA A 231 6.71 -2.85 4.21
CA ALA A 231 7.97 -2.87 4.95
C ALA A 231 9.10 -2.19 4.18
N HIS A 232 9.17 -2.47 2.88
CA HIS A 232 10.19 -1.92 1.99
C HIS A 232 9.87 -0.50 1.50
N TYR A 233 8.59 -0.13 1.45
CA TYR A 233 8.17 1.25 1.19
C TYR A 233 8.64 2.18 2.31
N TYR A 234 8.45 1.79 3.57
CA TYR A 234 8.89 2.57 4.74
C TYR A 234 10.42 2.68 4.88
N GLY A 235 11.18 1.71 4.36
CA GLY A 235 12.64 1.80 4.22
C GLY A 235 13.47 1.79 5.51
N SER A 236 12.86 1.71 6.71
CA SER A 236 13.60 1.77 7.98
C SER A 236 14.32 0.45 8.34
N SER A 237 15.49 0.58 8.97
CA SER A 237 16.19 -0.56 9.58
C SER A 237 15.63 -1.01 10.93
N ASP A 238 14.78 -0.18 11.57
CA ASP A 238 14.15 -0.52 12.85
C ASP A 238 12.96 -1.47 12.60
N LYS A 239 13.16 -2.75 12.91
CA LYS A 239 12.13 -3.80 12.76
C LYS A 239 10.85 -3.51 13.51
N ALA A 240 10.91 -2.84 14.66
CA ALA A 240 9.70 -2.52 15.42
C ALA A 240 8.91 -1.41 14.72
N ALA A 241 9.60 -0.37 14.26
CA ALA A 241 8.98 0.72 13.49
C ALA A 241 8.38 0.20 12.18
N VAL A 242 9.10 -0.66 11.45
CA VAL A 242 8.61 -1.35 10.26
C VAL A 242 7.33 -2.12 10.55
N GLN A 243 7.30 -2.90 11.64
CA GLN A 243 6.10 -3.65 11.99
C GLN A 243 4.93 -2.74 12.37
N ASP A 244 5.20 -1.64 13.07
CA ASP A 244 4.18 -0.65 13.41
C ASP A 244 3.61 0.04 12.15
N TYR A 245 4.46 0.36 11.17
CA TYR A 245 4.05 0.89 9.86
C TYR A 245 3.18 -0.10 9.07
N ILE A 246 3.62 -1.36 8.92
CA ILE A 246 2.84 -2.41 8.28
C ILE A 246 1.46 -2.52 8.95
N ASN A 247 1.46 -2.61 10.29
CA ASN A 247 0.22 -2.74 11.05
C ASN A 247 -0.70 -1.53 10.82
N ALA A 248 -0.16 -0.31 10.72
CA ALA A 248 -0.94 0.89 10.42
C ALA A 248 -1.55 0.80 9.02
N LEU A 249 -0.78 0.50 7.97
CA LEU A 249 -1.30 0.40 6.62
C LEU A 249 -2.36 -0.69 6.47
N MET A 250 -2.12 -1.89 7.02
CA MET A 250 -3.12 -2.98 6.95
C MET A 250 -4.42 -2.56 7.65
N ARG A 251 -4.36 -1.83 8.77
CA ARG A 251 -5.53 -1.29 9.48
C ARG A 251 -6.29 -0.26 8.65
N MET A 252 -5.57 0.71 8.10
CA MET A 252 -6.17 1.76 7.29
C MET A 252 -6.78 1.18 6.01
N THR A 253 -6.13 0.17 5.43
CA THR A 253 -6.64 -0.58 4.26
C THR A 253 -7.91 -1.33 4.63
N ALA A 254 -7.90 -2.05 5.76
CA ALA A 254 -9.09 -2.70 6.31
C ALA A 254 -10.20 -1.68 6.58
N ALA A 255 -9.89 -0.45 7.02
CA ALA A 255 -10.88 0.62 7.19
C ALA A 255 -11.63 0.95 5.90
N TYR A 256 -10.92 0.99 4.76
CA TYR A 256 -11.51 1.25 3.45
C TYR A 256 -12.21 0.02 2.85
N ILE A 257 -11.83 -1.18 3.28
CA ILE A 257 -12.38 -2.46 2.81
C ILE A 257 -13.63 -2.85 3.57
N LEU A 258 -13.63 -2.67 4.89
CA LEU A 258 -14.69 -3.07 5.79
C LEU A 258 -15.87 -2.10 5.60
N ASP A 259 -16.54 -2.26 4.47
CA ASP A 259 -17.98 -2.10 4.28
C ASP A 259 -18.72 -3.16 5.12
N THR A 260 -18.29 -3.36 6.36
CA THR A 260 -19.10 -4.05 7.34
C THR A 260 -19.94 -2.95 7.96
N PRO A 261 -21.16 -2.69 7.47
CA PRO A 261 -22.01 -1.75 8.16
C PRO A 261 -22.08 -2.18 9.62
N PRO A 262 -21.94 -1.23 10.55
CA PRO A 262 -21.86 -1.55 11.95
C PRO A 262 -23.07 -2.40 12.32
N VAL A 263 -22.82 -3.52 12.98
CA VAL A 263 -23.87 -4.51 13.26
C VAL A 263 -24.77 -3.96 14.35
N ALA A 264 -26.02 -3.66 14.02
CA ALA A 264 -26.96 -3.08 14.98
C ALA A 264 -27.33 -4.11 16.06
N LEU A 265 -27.40 -3.64 17.30
CA LEU A 265 -27.83 -4.45 18.43
C LEU A 265 -29.37 -4.42 18.56
N PRO A 266 -30.01 -5.51 19.03
CA PRO A 266 -31.46 -5.60 19.17
C PRO A 266 -32.09 -4.47 20.01
N ASP A 267 -31.37 -4.02 21.04
CA ASP A 267 -31.83 -2.98 21.98
C ASP A 267 -31.31 -1.58 21.62
N GLY A 268 -30.83 -1.41 20.38
CA GLY A 268 -30.27 -0.17 19.86
C GLY A 268 -28.75 -0.08 20.02
N GLY A 269 -28.14 0.77 19.19
CA GLY A 269 -26.69 0.92 19.09
C GLY A 269 -26.02 -0.14 18.21
N TYR A 270 -24.70 -0.23 18.31
CA TYR A 270 -23.87 -1.05 17.42
C TYR A 270 -22.88 -1.94 18.17
N TRP A 271 -22.59 -3.10 17.57
CA TRP A 271 -21.55 -4.01 18.02
C TRP A 271 -20.16 -3.37 17.86
N PRO A 272 -19.34 -3.31 18.92
CA PRO A 272 -18.09 -2.55 18.90
C PRO A 272 -16.92 -3.22 18.15
N PHE A 273 -17.02 -4.49 17.74
CA PHE A 273 -15.84 -5.29 17.36
C PHE A 273 -15.86 -5.86 15.93
N GLY A 274 -16.45 -5.16 14.96
CA GLY A 274 -16.48 -5.62 13.56
C GLY A 274 -17.15 -6.99 13.39
N ASP A 275 -16.78 -7.74 12.35
CA ASP A 275 -17.39 -9.02 11.97
C ASP A 275 -16.67 -10.28 12.48
N ALA A 276 -15.60 -10.14 13.26
CA ALA A 276 -14.80 -11.29 13.67
C ALA A 276 -15.40 -12.10 14.82
N LYS A 277 -15.05 -13.40 14.83
CA LYS A 277 -15.30 -14.29 15.95
C LYS A 277 -14.26 -14.03 17.04
N LEU A 278 -14.74 -13.72 18.23
CA LEU A 278 -13.91 -13.32 19.36
C LEU A 278 -14.11 -14.28 20.52
N THR A 279 -13.00 -14.76 21.08
CA THR A 279 -13.03 -15.56 22.30
C THR A 279 -12.94 -14.63 23.51
N PHE A 280 -13.95 -14.71 24.38
CA PHE A 280 -13.98 -13.99 25.65
C PHE A 280 -13.76 -14.94 26.82
N THR A 281 -12.74 -14.64 27.63
CA THR A 281 -12.40 -15.38 28.85
C THR A 281 -12.58 -14.49 30.06
N ILE A 282 -13.16 -15.00 31.15
CA ILE A 282 -13.33 -14.23 32.40
C ILE A 282 -11.95 -13.80 32.93
N SER A 283 -11.82 -12.54 33.35
CA SER A 283 -10.62 -12.03 34.00
C SER A 283 -10.96 -11.13 35.19
N SER A 284 -9.97 -10.82 36.04
CA SER A 284 -10.19 -9.94 37.19
C SER A 284 -10.60 -8.54 36.71
N GLY A 285 -11.83 -8.13 37.04
CA GLY A 285 -12.38 -6.82 36.68
C GLY A 285 -13.02 -6.73 35.30
N GLY A 286 -13.21 -7.85 34.60
CA GLY A 286 -13.75 -7.82 33.24
C GLY A 286 -13.60 -9.14 32.49
N TRP A 287 -13.27 -8.98 31.22
CA TRP A 287 -13.06 -10.05 30.27
C TRP A 287 -11.73 -9.85 29.56
N THR A 288 -11.15 -10.94 29.09
CA THR A 288 -10.07 -10.92 28.11
C THR A 288 -10.66 -11.36 26.78
N MET A 289 -10.50 -10.55 25.75
CA MET A 289 -10.96 -10.77 24.39
C MET A 289 -9.77 -11.03 23.47
N GLN A 290 -9.89 -12.02 22.59
CA GLN A 290 -8.87 -12.34 21.59
C GLN A 290 -9.52 -13.03 20.38
N ALA A 291 -9.07 -12.71 19.17
CA ALA A 291 -9.43 -13.46 17.97
C ALA A 291 -8.58 -14.74 17.86
N THR A 292 -9.17 -15.81 17.34
CA THR A 292 -8.40 -17.00 16.97
C THR A 292 -7.62 -16.73 15.69
N SER A 293 -6.38 -17.19 15.59
CA SER A 293 -5.52 -17.02 14.40
C SER A 293 -6.05 -17.66 13.11
N ASN A 294 -7.17 -18.37 13.17
CA ASN A 294 -7.75 -19.17 12.08
C ASN A 294 -9.16 -18.70 11.70
N ASP A 295 -9.53 -17.46 12.01
CA ASP A 295 -10.85 -16.93 11.62
C ASP A 295 -10.81 -16.47 10.16
N ASP A 296 -10.97 -17.43 9.24
CA ASP A 296 -10.86 -17.26 7.78
C ASP A 296 -12.13 -16.66 7.13
N ASN A 297 -12.89 -15.81 7.84
CA ASN A 297 -14.23 -15.42 7.38
C ASN A 297 -14.24 -14.66 6.05
N THR A 298 -13.12 -14.05 5.62
CA THR A 298 -12.87 -13.71 4.21
C THR A 298 -11.37 -13.80 3.87
N PRO A 299 -10.98 -14.15 2.62
CA PRO A 299 -9.57 -14.11 2.17
C PRO A 299 -8.91 -12.74 2.38
N LEU A 300 -9.69 -11.68 2.25
CA LEU A 300 -9.28 -10.28 2.43
C LEU A 300 -8.96 -10.00 3.91
N VAL A 301 -9.84 -10.44 4.81
CA VAL A 301 -9.61 -10.37 6.26
C VAL A 301 -8.42 -11.26 6.66
N SER A 302 -8.21 -12.42 6.03
CA SER A 302 -7.04 -13.27 6.32
C SER A 302 -5.69 -12.65 5.91
N GLU A 303 -5.68 -11.77 4.90
CA GLU A 303 -4.46 -11.09 4.43
C GLU A 303 -4.16 -9.80 5.23
N PHE A 304 -5.20 -9.15 5.78
CA PHE A 304 -5.10 -7.88 6.52
C PHE A 304 -5.33 -7.99 8.05
N LEU A 305 -5.71 -9.17 8.56
CA LEU A 305 -5.73 -9.44 10.00
C LEU A 305 -4.30 -9.41 10.55
N PRO A 306 -4.11 -8.71 11.69
CA PRO A 306 -4.85 -9.01 12.91
C PRO A 306 -5.78 -7.91 13.45
N SER A 307 -6.13 -6.91 12.64
CA SER A 307 -6.70 -5.67 13.17
C SER A 307 -8.20 -5.52 12.95
N LEU A 308 -8.98 -5.46 14.04
CA LEU A 308 -10.42 -5.22 14.00
C LEU A 308 -10.76 -3.75 14.17
N PRO A 309 -11.78 -3.24 13.44
CA PRO A 309 -12.31 -1.92 13.70
C PRO A 309 -12.98 -1.91 15.09
N ILE A 310 -12.84 -0.77 15.75
CA ILE A 310 -13.53 -0.45 16.98
C ILE A 310 -14.63 0.52 16.62
N ILE A 311 -15.87 0.08 16.76
CA ILE A 311 -17.06 0.83 16.36
C ILE A 311 -17.67 1.51 17.60
N ALA A 312 -18.11 2.75 17.49
CA ALA A 312 -18.84 3.46 18.53
C ALA A 312 -20.25 2.85 18.71
N PRO A 313 -20.57 2.21 19.84
CA PRO A 313 -21.89 1.60 20.04
C PRO A 313 -23.03 2.62 20.10
N ALA A 314 -22.75 3.85 20.50
CA ALA A 314 -23.71 4.94 20.58
C ALA A 314 -23.04 6.28 20.23
N SER A 315 -23.83 7.31 19.94
CA SER A 315 -23.31 8.67 19.82
C SER A 315 -22.87 9.17 21.19
N GLY A 316 -21.73 9.84 21.26
CA GLY A 316 -21.24 10.36 22.53
C GLY A 316 -19.77 10.70 22.52
N THR A 317 -19.18 10.72 23.70
CA THR A 317 -17.76 11.00 23.87
C THR A 317 -16.96 9.71 23.86
N VAL A 318 -15.94 9.66 23.02
CA VAL A 318 -14.85 8.67 23.09
C VAL A 318 -13.67 9.28 23.80
N THR A 319 -12.98 8.49 24.64
CA THR A 319 -11.67 8.87 25.17
C THR A 319 -10.62 7.84 24.77
N TRP A 320 -9.40 8.32 24.56
CA TRP A 320 -8.23 7.53 24.21
C TRP A 320 -7.05 7.99 25.06
N THR A 321 -6.73 7.23 26.10
CA THR A 321 -5.68 7.59 27.06
C THR A 321 -4.58 6.54 27.05
N THR A 322 -3.34 6.97 26.89
CA THR A 322 -2.16 6.10 26.94
C THR A 322 -1.33 6.41 28.18
N ASN A 323 -1.17 5.43 29.07
CA ASN A 323 -0.40 5.51 30.29
C ASN A 323 0.74 4.48 30.21
N GLY A 324 1.94 4.95 29.86
CA GLY A 324 3.07 4.07 29.58
C GLY A 324 2.79 3.13 28.40
N ASN A 325 2.98 1.83 28.59
CA ASN A 325 2.77 0.83 27.54
C ASN A 325 1.32 0.34 27.43
N GLN A 326 0.38 0.99 28.11
CA GLN A 326 -1.03 0.61 28.09
C GLN A 326 -1.89 1.75 27.56
N THR A 327 -2.80 1.42 26.65
CA THR A 327 -3.83 2.32 26.15
C THR A 327 -5.19 1.87 26.64
N THR A 328 -6.03 2.83 27.02
CA THR A 328 -7.45 2.64 27.33
C THR A 328 -8.30 3.46 26.38
N ILE A 329 -9.28 2.82 25.73
CA ILE A 329 -10.36 3.48 25.01
C ILE A 329 -11.63 3.36 25.82
N THR A 330 -12.40 4.44 25.93
CA THR A 330 -13.78 4.39 26.45
C THR A 330 -14.77 4.71 25.34
N LEU A 331 -15.74 3.83 25.13
CA LEU A 331 -16.80 3.96 24.14
C LEU A 331 -18.14 4.22 24.84
N PRO A 332 -18.97 5.15 24.33
CA PRO A 332 -20.32 5.36 24.86
C PRO A 332 -21.23 4.16 24.53
N LEU A 333 -22.09 3.78 25.47
CA LEU A 333 -23.11 2.74 25.28
C LEU A 333 -24.52 3.34 25.22
N PRO A 334 -25.49 2.68 24.55
CA PRO A 334 -26.86 3.19 24.40
C PRO A 334 -27.57 3.48 25.73
N ASN A 335 -27.25 2.73 26.79
CA ASN A 335 -27.79 2.92 28.13
C ASN A 335 -27.13 4.07 28.93
N GLY A 336 -26.24 4.86 28.31
CA GLY A 336 -25.51 5.97 28.94
C GLY A 336 -24.27 5.56 29.72
N SER A 337 -23.98 4.26 29.85
CA SER A 337 -22.72 3.77 30.44
C SER A 337 -21.57 3.79 29.41
N THR A 338 -20.38 3.33 29.81
CA THR A 338 -19.22 3.26 28.92
C THR A 338 -18.59 1.88 28.90
N LEU A 339 -18.18 1.43 27.71
CA LEU A 339 -17.35 0.25 27.51
C LEU A 339 -15.88 0.67 27.49
N ALA A 340 -15.05 0.07 28.35
CA ALA A 340 -13.62 0.32 28.38
C ALA A 340 -12.84 -0.86 27.76
N LEU A 341 -11.95 -0.54 26.83
CA LEU A 341 -11.02 -1.47 26.20
C LEU A 341 -9.60 -1.11 26.63
N GLN A 342 -8.85 -2.04 27.22
CA GLN A 342 -7.45 -1.84 27.61
C GLN A 342 -6.55 -2.83 26.89
N PHE A 343 -5.48 -2.31 26.29
CA PHE A 343 -4.58 -3.07 25.44
C PHE A 343 -3.18 -2.45 25.46
N ALA A 344 -2.16 -3.18 25.02
CA ALA A 344 -0.81 -2.62 24.93
C ALA A 344 -0.78 -1.48 23.91
N SER A 345 -0.03 -0.40 24.15
CA SER A 345 -0.13 0.83 23.35
C SER A 345 0.05 0.62 21.84
N ARG A 346 0.92 -0.32 21.45
CA ARG A 346 1.17 -0.72 20.05
C ARG A 346 0.08 -1.61 19.43
N GLN A 347 -0.84 -2.14 20.23
CA GLN A 347 -1.95 -2.98 19.74
C GLN A 347 -3.05 -2.12 19.12
N GLY A 348 -3.21 -0.84 19.46
CA GLY A 348 -4.31 -0.01 18.96
C GLY A 348 -3.85 1.14 18.08
N MET A 349 -4.70 1.51 17.12
CA MET A 349 -4.54 2.69 16.27
C MET A 349 -5.76 3.59 16.44
N LYS A 350 -5.50 4.85 16.76
CA LYS A 350 -6.53 5.89 16.91
C LYS A 350 -7.01 6.33 15.52
N TRP A 351 -8.33 6.47 15.33
CA TRP A 351 -8.91 6.87 14.05
C TRP A 351 -9.77 8.14 14.17
N ALA A 352 -10.84 8.12 14.98
CA ALA A 352 -11.79 9.24 15.06
C ALA A 352 -11.29 10.46 15.85
N LEU A 353 -10.03 10.45 16.30
CA LEU A 353 -9.44 11.49 17.13
C LEU A 353 -8.08 11.87 16.54
N ALA A 354 -7.76 13.16 16.49
CA ALA A 354 -6.44 13.60 16.08
C ALA A 354 -5.35 13.01 17.00
N GLN A 355 -4.10 12.91 16.50
CA GLN A 355 -3.00 12.25 17.21
C GLN A 355 -2.85 12.76 18.67
N ASN A 356 -2.93 14.08 18.87
CA ASN A 356 -2.81 14.76 20.16
C ASN A 356 -4.12 14.82 20.98
N GLN A 357 -5.27 14.45 20.40
CA GLN A 357 -6.55 14.45 21.10
C GLN A 357 -6.71 13.17 21.92
N THR A 358 -7.07 13.32 23.20
CA THR A 358 -7.42 12.21 24.09
C THR A 358 -8.93 12.03 24.24
N LYS A 359 -9.73 12.94 23.67
CA LYS A 359 -11.18 12.97 23.77
C LYS A 359 -11.79 13.61 22.53
N GLY A 360 -12.93 13.11 22.08
CA GLY A 360 -13.73 13.70 21.02
C GLY A 360 -15.13 13.12 20.97
N THR A 361 -15.99 13.72 20.14
CA THR A 361 -17.37 13.30 19.94
C THR A 361 -17.49 12.47 18.68
N VAL A 362 -18.25 11.38 18.74
CA VAL A 362 -18.53 10.48 17.61
C VAL A 362 -20.03 10.22 17.51
N ALA A 363 -20.51 9.87 16.32
CA ALA A 363 -21.83 9.33 16.09
C ALA A 363 -21.85 7.81 16.34
N ALA A 364 -23.03 7.27 16.63
CA ALA A 364 -23.24 5.83 16.70
C ALA A 364 -22.89 5.19 15.35
N GLY A 365 -22.07 4.14 15.35
CA GLY A 365 -21.62 3.45 14.15
C GLY A 365 -20.29 3.95 13.57
N ASP A 366 -19.78 5.09 14.05
CA ASP A 366 -18.46 5.59 13.61
C ASP A 366 -17.35 4.61 14.01
N ILE A 367 -16.38 4.43 13.11
CA ILE A 367 -15.13 3.74 13.45
C ILE A 367 -14.30 4.70 14.30
N VAL A 368 -13.96 4.29 15.52
CA VAL A 368 -13.17 5.10 16.46
C VAL A 368 -11.67 4.79 16.43
N GLY A 369 -11.32 3.59 15.97
CA GLY A 369 -9.96 3.09 15.94
C GLY A 369 -9.89 1.64 15.47
N PHE A 370 -8.71 1.06 15.58
CA PHE A 370 -8.45 -0.33 15.21
C PHE A 370 -7.65 -1.03 16.29
N LEU A 371 -7.84 -2.32 16.44
CA LEU A 371 -7.22 -3.13 17.48
C LEU A 371 -6.66 -4.42 16.93
N ASN A 372 -5.38 -4.67 17.17
CA ASN A 372 -4.80 -5.99 16.98
C ASN A 372 -5.35 -6.94 18.05
N VAL A 373 -6.30 -7.78 17.65
CA VAL A 373 -6.98 -8.73 18.54
C VAL A 373 -6.38 -10.13 18.51
N THR A 374 -5.32 -10.38 17.73
CA THR A 374 -4.53 -11.61 17.92
C THR A 374 -3.72 -11.55 19.19
N GLN A 375 -3.59 -10.36 19.81
CA GLN A 375 -3.10 -10.20 21.16
C GLN A 375 -4.26 -9.96 22.15
N PRO A 376 -4.13 -10.38 23.42
CA PRO A 376 -5.21 -10.23 24.40
C PRO A 376 -5.57 -8.78 24.71
N VAL A 377 -6.87 -8.48 24.72
CA VAL A 377 -7.45 -7.16 25.06
C VAL A 377 -8.31 -7.33 26.31
N ARG A 378 -8.14 -6.45 27.31
CA ARG A 378 -9.07 -6.42 28.46
C ARG A 378 -10.30 -5.59 28.13
N VAL A 379 -11.46 -6.13 28.42
CA VAL A 379 -12.76 -5.52 28.17
C VAL A 379 -13.50 -5.40 29.49
N SER A 380 -14.05 -4.22 29.80
CA SER A 380 -14.77 -4.01 31.06
C SER A 380 -16.04 -4.86 31.17
N ASN A 381 -16.48 -5.10 32.41
CA ASN A 381 -17.71 -5.85 32.70
C ASN A 381 -18.97 -5.26 32.05
N THR A 382 -18.97 -3.96 31.70
CA THR A 382 -20.08 -3.30 31.00
C THR A 382 -20.37 -3.91 29.63
N ILE A 383 -19.47 -4.72 29.06
CA ILE A 383 -19.76 -5.48 27.83
C ILE A 383 -20.98 -6.39 27.95
N SER A 384 -21.30 -6.89 29.16
CA SER A 384 -22.48 -7.72 29.40
C SER A 384 -23.79 -7.00 29.11
N THR A 385 -23.79 -5.66 29.14
CA THR A 385 -24.97 -4.85 28.81
C THR A 385 -25.31 -4.88 27.32
N LEU A 386 -24.40 -5.35 26.47
CA LEU A 386 -24.65 -5.62 25.05
C LEU A 386 -25.31 -6.98 24.80
N PHE A 387 -25.45 -7.82 25.84
CA PHE A 387 -26.00 -9.18 25.77
C PHE A 387 -27.22 -9.33 26.68
N PRO A 388 -28.45 -9.12 26.16
CA PRO A 388 -29.67 -9.12 26.97
C PRO A 388 -29.93 -10.46 27.68
N SER A 389 -29.48 -11.56 27.09
CA SER A 389 -29.58 -12.92 27.63
C SER A 389 -28.51 -13.27 28.67
N GLY A 390 -27.66 -12.33 29.04
CA GLY A 390 -26.46 -12.56 29.85
C GLY A 390 -25.27 -13.02 28.99
N PHE A 391 -24.07 -12.80 29.54
CA PHE A 391 -22.80 -13.07 28.87
C PHE A 391 -21.98 -14.08 29.68
N SER A 392 -21.77 -15.28 29.14
CA SER A 392 -21.09 -16.39 29.83
C SER A 392 -19.63 -16.62 29.38
N GLY A 393 -19.12 -15.80 28.46
CA GLY A 393 -17.84 -16.05 27.79
C GLY A 393 -17.91 -17.13 26.70
N GLY A 394 -16.76 -17.46 26.12
CA GLY A 394 -16.63 -18.36 24.98
C GLY A 394 -16.43 -17.63 23.65
N ILE A 395 -16.61 -18.34 22.54
CA ILE A 395 -16.56 -17.76 21.19
C ILE A 395 -17.86 -17.01 20.94
N VAL A 396 -17.74 -15.74 20.63
CA VAL A 396 -18.83 -14.82 20.34
C VAL A 396 -18.69 -14.42 18.88
N ALA A 397 -19.71 -14.73 18.10
CA ALA A 397 -19.88 -14.18 16.76
C ALA A 397 -20.61 -12.82 16.87
N PRO A 398 -20.43 -11.91 15.90
CA PRO A 398 -21.22 -10.68 15.83
C PRO A 398 -22.73 -11.00 15.85
N PRO A 399 -23.54 -10.23 16.61
CA PRO A 399 -24.98 -10.49 16.71
C PRO A 399 -25.76 -10.01 15.48
N GLY A 400 -26.34 -10.91 14.69
CA GLY A 400 -27.28 -10.54 13.61
C GLY A 400 -26.67 -10.38 12.21
N GLN A 401 -27.43 -9.78 11.29
CA GLN A 401 -27.03 -9.48 9.90
C GLN A 401 -26.54 -8.01 9.79
N PRO A 402 -25.56 -7.70 8.91
CA PRO A 402 -25.09 -6.32 8.70
C PRO A 402 -26.23 -5.38 8.28
N VAL A 403 -26.25 -4.14 8.79
CA VAL A 403 -27.31 -3.16 8.45
C VAL A 403 -26.87 -2.28 7.28
N HIS A 404 -27.18 -2.68 6.04
CA HIS A 404 -27.08 -1.74 4.92
C HIS A 404 -28.15 -0.65 5.11
N THR A 405 -27.75 0.55 5.50
CA THR A 405 -28.59 1.74 5.33
C THR A 405 -28.58 2.10 3.85
N GLY A 406 -29.45 1.43 3.08
CA GLY A 406 -29.68 1.79 1.69
C GLY A 406 -30.11 3.25 1.59
N GLY A 407 -29.37 4.02 0.80
CA GLY A 407 -29.66 5.38 0.38
C GLY A 407 -29.05 5.63 -0.98
#